data_AF-A0A679I2P3-F1
#
_entry.id   AF-A0A679I2P3-F1
#
_cell.length_a   1.000
_cell.length_b   1.000
_cell.length_c   1.000
_cell.angle_alpha   90.00
_cell.angle_beta   90.00
_cell.angle_gamma   90.00
#
_symmetry.space_group_name_H-M   'P 1'
#
loop_
_entity.id
_entity.type
_entity.pdbx_description
1 polymer ?
#
loop_
_entity_poly.entity_id
_entity_poly.type
_entity_poly.pdbx_seq_one_letter_code
_entity_poly.pdbx_strand_id
1 'polypeptide(L)'
;MKAARLQVMGAVAGLIGVWGMVAGGCASEQQKKGHELYAHYCLHCHGENGRQNEGFNWSSMPDPKPKDLSNKSEMSTFKDEDIFNTVSRDMKDTSPGGDKIGDDDFAVPTMPTFKYTLSEEEIWAIVGYVRTLHGMKLEFKVEERKKELAEALKSAQTKFDESKAAYEAAEKKASEEAEKKSAALKKDVDVDESSYAKEQEAMGKAKKELDAAQMAVTNFTSRPGKGTSVARPDLPVKGDLTAVQDLGKRLYFNKYGCNGCHSIGEDGGKVGPALDRAGFRLNGTWIYRWVKNPQAMKPETRMPALGLSDADAKAVTIYLGTLRAPRAEPASDKPAS
;
A
#
# COMPACT_ATOMS: atom_id res chain seq x y z
N MET A 1 -3.13 7.78 -88.32
CA MET A 1 -3.62 9.11 -88.76
C MET A 1 -4.47 9.64 -87.60
N LYS A 2 -4.30 10.79 -86.95
CA LYS A 2 -3.53 12.02 -87.13
C LYS A 2 -3.08 12.51 -85.74
N ALA A 3 -2.03 13.32 -85.73
CA ALA A 3 -1.39 13.94 -84.58
C ALA A 3 -2.01 15.30 -84.18
N ALA A 4 -1.46 15.87 -83.09
CA ALA A 4 -1.39 17.30 -82.71
C ALA A 4 -2.61 17.89 -81.96
N ARG A 5 -2.48 18.81 -80.97
CA ARG A 5 -1.35 19.54 -80.38
C ARG A 5 -1.84 20.24 -79.07
N LEU A 6 -0.92 20.37 -78.11
CA LEU A 6 -0.64 21.47 -77.17
C LEU A 6 -1.73 22.50 -76.78
N GLN A 7 -1.90 22.75 -75.47
CA GLN A 7 -1.42 23.99 -74.82
C GLN A 7 -1.47 23.95 -73.28
N VAL A 8 -0.41 24.54 -72.72
CA VAL A 8 -0.04 24.80 -71.32
C VAL A 8 -1.04 25.74 -70.61
N MET A 9 -1.44 25.42 -69.37
CA MET A 9 -1.80 26.43 -68.36
C MET A 9 -1.23 26.03 -67.01
N GLY A 10 -0.56 26.97 -66.36
CA GLY A 10 0.37 26.77 -65.24
C GLY A 10 -0.29 26.31 -63.94
N ALA A 11 0.42 25.42 -63.24
CA ALA A 11 0.13 25.06 -61.86
C ALA A 11 0.83 26.04 -60.92
N VAL A 12 0.04 26.88 -60.25
CA VAL A 12 0.48 27.64 -59.08
C VAL A 12 0.65 26.65 -57.94
N ALA A 13 1.87 26.52 -57.42
CA ALA A 13 2.18 25.72 -56.24
C ALA A 13 1.55 26.36 -54.99
N GLY A 14 0.35 25.91 -54.63
CA GLY A 14 -0.27 26.18 -53.33
C GLY A 14 0.18 25.14 -52.31
N LEU A 15 1.11 25.53 -51.42
CA LEU A 15 1.43 24.81 -50.19
C LEU A 15 0.17 24.77 -49.30
N ILE A 16 -0.63 23.72 -49.43
CA ILE A 16 -1.63 23.38 -48.42
C ILE A 16 -0.87 22.64 -47.31
N GLY A 17 -0.63 23.39 -46.23
CA GLY A 17 -0.05 22.89 -45.01
C GLY A 17 -0.86 21.73 -44.46
N VAL A 18 -0.16 20.61 -44.25
CA VAL A 18 -0.62 19.53 -43.39
C VAL A 18 -0.65 20.08 -41.97
N TRP A 19 -1.83 20.47 -41.51
CA TRP A 19 -2.08 20.82 -40.12
C TRP A 19 -3.13 19.88 -39.54
N GLY A 20 -2.71 19.14 -38.52
CA GLY A 20 -3.57 18.38 -37.62
C GLY A 20 -3.76 16.91 -38.01
N MET A 21 -3.11 16.00 -37.27
CA MET A 21 -3.75 15.45 -36.07
C MET A 21 -2.88 14.40 -35.35
N VAL A 22 -2.77 14.63 -34.04
CA VAL A 22 -2.46 13.71 -32.93
C VAL A 22 -1.03 13.15 -32.87
N ALA A 23 -0.18 13.90 -32.17
CA ALA A 23 0.91 13.34 -31.38
C ALA A 23 0.34 12.43 -30.30
N GLY A 24 0.13 11.16 -30.62
CA GLY A 24 0.05 10.08 -29.64
C GLY A 24 1.45 9.86 -29.08
N GLY A 25 1.87 10.72 -28.14
CA GLY A 25 3.08 10.48 -27.38
C GLY A 25 2.90 9.15 -26.65
N CYS A 26 3.74 8.16 -26.97
CA CYS A 26 3.75 6.88 -26.27
C CYS A 26 3.85 7.17 -24.76
N ALA A 27 2.83 6.76 -24.00
CA ALA A 27 2.87 6.84 -22.56
C ALA A 27 4.13 6.12 -22.07
N SER A 28 4.84 6.69 -21.10
CA SER A 28 5.99 6.02 -20.51
C SER A 28 5.56 4.69 -19.89
N GLU A 29 6.48 3.73 -19.79
CA GLU A 29 6.20 2.43 -19.14
C GLU A 29 5.63 2.63 -17.72
N GLN A 30 6.12 3.65 -17.01
CA GLN A 30 5.63 4.07 -15.70
C GLN A 30 4.19 4.59 -15.75
N GLN A 31 3.82 5.39 -16.76
CA GLN A 31 2.44 5.86 -16.93
C GLN A 31 1.48 4.70 -17.23
N LYS A 32 1.91 3.75 -18.07
CA LYS A 32 1.11 2.55 -18.36
C LYS A 32 0.89 1.70 -17.10
N LYS A 33 1.96 1.43 -16.35
CA LYS A 33 1.90 0.72 -15.06
C LYS A 33 0.98 1.45 -14.06
N GLY A 34 1.10 2.77 -13.99
CA GLY A 34 0.25 3.63 -13.16
C GLY A 34 -1.24 3.52 -13.53
N HIS A 35 -1.55 3.56 -14.82
CA HIS A 35 -2.92 3.39 -15.32
C HIS A 35 -3.49 2.01 -14.96
N GLU A 36 -2.75 0.92 -15.17
CA GLU A 36 -3.20 -0.43 -14.84
C GLU A 36 -3.50 -0.60 -13.34
N LEU A 37 -2.63 -0.06 -12.49
CA LEU A 37 -2.83 -0.06 -11.04
C LEU A 37 -4.03 0.79 -10.61
N TYR A 38 -4.17 1.98 -11.18
CA TYR A 38 -5.31 2.86 -10.93
C TYR A 38 -6.63 2.21 -11.35
N ALA A 39 -6.66 1.59 -12.53
CA ALA A 39 -7.82 0.86 -13.02
C ALA A 39 -8.22 -0.30 -12.09
N HIS A 40 -7.23 -0.98 -11.50
CA HIS A 40 -7.48 -2.09 -10.60
C HIS A 40 -7.99 -1.65 -9.21
N TYR A 41 -7.36 -0.63 -8.61
CA TYR A 41 -7.57 -0.28 -7.20
C TYR A 41 -8.39 1.01 -6.97
N CYS A 42 -8.32 1.99 -7.86
CA CYS A 42 -8.82 3.35 -7.62
C CYS A 42 -10.12 3.66 -8.38
N LEU A 43 -10.27 3.10 -9.58
CA LEU A 43 -11.38 3.34 -10.52
C LEU A 43 -12.77 3.28 -9.89
N HIS A 44 -13.01 2.31 -9.00
CA HIS A 44 -14.34 2.06 -8.43
C HIS A 44 -14.85 3.22 -7.56
N CYS A 45 -13.95 4.04 -7.04
CA CYS A 45 -14.28 5.20 -6.23
C CYS A 45 -14.01 6.53 -6.97
N HIS A 46 -12.92 6.61 -7.73
CA HIS A 46 -12.49 7.84 -8.39
C HIS A 46 -12.93 7.95 -9.87
N GLY A 47 -13.43 6.88 -10.49
CA GLY A 47 -13.79 6.86 -11.90
C GLY A 47 -12.59 6.76 -12.84
N GLU A 48 -12.85 6.53 -14.14
CA GLU A 48 -11.80 6.35 -15.16
C GLU A 48 -11.02 7.63 -15.40
N ASN A 49 -11.72 8.76 -15.37
CA ASN A 49 -11.15 10.07 -15.62
C ASN A 49 -10.86 10.86 -14.33
N GLY A 50 -11.05 10.25 -13.16
CA GLY A 50 -10.82 10.89 -11.87
C GLY A 50 -11.90 11.90 -11.46
N ARG A 51 -13.01 11.97 -12.21
CA ARG A 51 -14.06 12.98 -11.98
C ARG A 51 -14.98 12.56 -10.83
N GLN A 52 -15.53 13.55 -10.13
CA GLN A 52 -16.62 13.28 -9.20
C GLN A 52 -17.78 12.53 -9.88
N ASN A 53 -18.44 11.67 -9.11
CA ASN A 53 -19.60 10.86 -9.52
C ASN A 53 -19.34 9.77 -10.56
N GLU A 54 -18.11 9.58 -11.02
CA GLU A 54 -17.81 8.61 -12.06
C GLU A 54 -17.56 7.19 -11.48
N GLY A 55 -16.96 7.10 -10.29
CA GLY A 55 -16.78 5.82 -9.62
C GLY A 55 -18.11 5.18 -9.23
N PHE A 56 -18.31 3.91 -9.58
CA PHE A 56 -19.54 3.16 -9.26
C PHE A 56 -19.90 3.19 -7.76
N ASN A 57 -18.91 3.21 -6.88
CA ASN A 57 -19.13 3.26 -5.43
C ASN A 57 -19.36 4.67 -4.88
N TRP A 58 -19.05 5.72 -5.66
CA TRP A 58 -19.04 7.11 -5.20
C TRP A 58 -20.39 7.55 -4.63
N SER A 59 -21.49 7.18 -5.28
CA SER A 59 -22.86 7.55 -4.86
C SER A 59 -23.27 6.88 -3.55
N SER A 60 -22.71 5.70 -3.24
CA SER A 60 -23.03 4.91 -2.05
C SER A 60 -22.13 5.22 -0.85
N MET A 61 -21.10 6.07 -1.02
CA MET A 61 -20.20 6.44 0.06
C MET A 61 -20.76 7.57 0.94
N PRO A 62 -20.53 7.56 2.27
CA PRO A 62 -20.82 8.71 3.11
C PRO A 62 -19.85 9.86 2.85
N ASP A 63 -20.21 11.07 3.29
CA ASP A 63 -19.30 12.20 3.28
C ASP A 63 -18.18 12.06 4.35
N PRO A 64 -16.96 12.58 4.08
CA PRO A 64 -16.53 13.17 2.82
C PRO A 64 -16.36 12.09 1.73
N LYS A 65 -16.75 12.41 0.50
CA LYS A 65 -16.63 11.54 -0.68
C LYS A 65 -15.27 11.71 -1.38
N PRO A 66 -14.85 10.76 -2.25
CA PRO A 66 -13.57 10.84 -2.94
C PRO A 66 -13.43 12.17 -3.70
N LYS A 67 -12.24 12.78 -3.60
CA LYS A 67 -11.88 14.04 -4.26
C LYS A 67 -11.90 13.90 -5.78
N ASP A 68 -12.17 15.01 -6.48
CA ASP A 68 -12.02 15.11 -7.93
C ASP A 68 -10.53 15.18 -8.31
N LEU A 69 -10.00 14.07 -8.83
CA LEU A 69 -8.59 13.99 -9.24
C LEU A 69 -8.31 14.70 -10.58
N SER A 70 -9.36 15.10 -11.31
CA SER A 70 -9.25 15.84 -12.56
C SER A 70 -9.28 17.36 -12.37
N ASN A 71 -9.66 17.84 -11.18
CA ASN A 71 -9.71 19.27 -10.87
C ASN A 71 -8.30 19.88 -10.81
N LYS A 72 -7.89 20.51 -11.92
CA LYS A 72 -6.58 21.15 -12.04
C LYS A 72 -6.33 22.24 -10.99
N SER A 73 -7.31 23.09 -10.69
CA SER A 73 -7.09 24.22 -9.77
C SER A 73 -6.73 23.74 -8.37
N GLU A 74 -7.29 22.61 -7.95
CA GLU A 74 -7.08 22.03 -6.64
C GLU A 74 -5.88 21.08 -6.65
N MET A 75 -5.85 20.14 -7.58
CA MET A 75 -4.81 19.10 -7.67
C MET A 75 -3.42 19.66 -7.94
N SER A 76 -3.31 20.82 -8.61
CA SER A 76 -2.03 21.50 -8.81
C SER A 76 -1.45 22.14 -7.55
N THR A 77 -2.21 22.24 -6.44
CA THR A 77 -1.71 22.79 -5.17
C THR A 77 -0.91 21.77 -4.35
N PHE A 78 -1.11 20.48 -4.60
CA PHE A 78 -0.43 19.40 -3.88
C PHE A 78 0.91 19.06 -4.53
N LYS A 79 1.90 18.70 -3.71
CA LYS A 79 3.15 18.10 -4.17
C LYS A 79 2.96 16.62 -4.50
N ASP A 80 3.90 16.05 -5.24
CA ASP A 80 3.87 14.62 -5.57
C ASP A 80 3.92 13.75 -4.31
N GLU A 81 4.71 14.18 -3.33
CA GLU A 81 4.84 13.55 -2.03
C GLU A 81 3.53 13.59 -1.23
N ASP A 82 2.73 14.64 -1.35
CA ASP A 82 1.44 14.74 -0.65
C ASP A 82 0.46 13.68 -1.17
N ILE A 83 0.42 13.51 -2.50
CA ILE A 83 -0.40 12.47 -3.15
C ILE A 83 0.14 11.08 -2.77
N PHE A 84 1.46 10.88 -2.82
CA PHE A 84 2.10 9.63 -2.42
C PHE A 84 1.78 9.26 -0.96
N ASN A 85 1.95 10.21 -0.04
CA ASN A 85 1.70 10.03 1.39
C ASN A 85 0.23 9.69 1.63
N THR A 86 -0.67 10.25 0.83
CA THR A 86 -2.08 9.93 0.96
C THR A 86 -2.42 8.50 0.54
N VAL A 87 -1.79 7.99 -0.53
CA VAL A 87 -1.98 6.60 -0.98
C VAL A 87 -1.28 5.61 -0.03
N SER A 88 -0.20 6.04 0.63
CA SER A 88 0.67 5.20 1.46
C SER A 88 0.56 5.44 2.98
N ARG A 89 -0.38 6.25 3.46
CA ARG A 89 -0.56 6.49 4.90
C ARG A 89 -1.11 5.26 5.61
N ASP A 90 -0.90 5.16 6.91
CA ASP A 90 -1.61 4.18 7.72
C ASP A 90 -3.10 4.54 7.88
N MET A 91 -3.92 3.55 8.18
CA MET A 91 -5.34 3.75 8.47
C MET A 91 -5.52 4.46 9.82
N LYS A 92 -6.32 5.53 9.84
CA LYS A 92 -6.60 6.37 11.02
C LYS A 92 -7.89 5.91 11.70
N ASP A 93 -7.92 5.85 13.04
CA ASP A 93 -9.15 5.58 13.80
C ASP A 93 -9.97 6.85 13.98
N THR A 94 -11.11 6.94 13.30
CA THR A 94 -12.01 8.12 13.30
C THR A 94 -13.05 8.13 14.41
N SER A 95 -13.02 7.17 15.33
CA SER A 95 -13.93 7.15 16.47
C SER A 95 -13.65 8.32 17.44
N PRO A 96 -14.61 8.67 18.33
CA PRO A 96 -14.38 9.70 19.34
C PRO A 96 -13.12 9.42 20.19
N GLY A 97 -12.20 10.38 20.21
CA GLY A 97 -10.90 10.24 20.90
C GLY A 97 -9.82 9.49 20.10
N GLY A 98 -10.11 9.13 18.85
CA GLY A 98 -9.14 8.57 17.90
C GLY A 98 -8.26 9.64 17.23
N ASP A 99 -7.74 9.29 16.06
CA ASP A 99 -6.85 10.13 15.27
C ASP A 99 -7.57 11.37 14.75
N LYS A 100 -6.91 12.52 14.89
CA LYS A 100 -7.40 13.76 14.28
C LYS A 100 -7.13 13.72 12.77
N ILE A 101 -8.17 14.04 12.00
CA ILE A 101 -8.08 14.26 10.56
C ILE A 101 -8.01 15.76 10.36
N GLY A 102 -6.95 16.23 9.70
CA GLY A 102 -6.82 17.65 9.35
C GLY A 102 -7.73 18.01 8.19
N ASP A 103 -8.14 19.28 8.10
CA ASP A 103 -8.95 19.77 6.97
C ASP A 103 -8.19 19.69 5.62
N ASP A 104 -6.86 19.51 5.69
CA ASP A 104 -5.91 19.33 4.61
C ASP A 104 -5.65 17.86 4.23
N ASP A 105 -6.18 16.89 4.98
CA ASP A 105 -6.01 15.46 4.67
C ASP A 105 -6.76 15.10 3.36
N PHE A 106 -5.99 14.99 2.28
CA PHE A 106 -6.42 14.68 0.91
C PHE A 106 -7.33 13.44 0.76
N ALA A 107 -7.25 12.48 1.70
CA ALA A 107 -8.02 11.24 1.69
C ALA A 107 -9.19 11.27 2.66
N VAL A 108 -10.33 10.82 2.16
CA VAL A 108 -11.47 10.45 2.99
C VAL A 108 -11.07 9.33 3.96
N PRO A 109 -11.66 9.26 5.17
CA PRO A 109 -11.33 8.23 6.16
C PRO A 109 -11.44 6.80 5.63
N THR A 110 -12.36 6.59 4.70
CA THR A 110 -12.67 5.32 4.06
C THR A 110 -11.76 4.97 2.89
N MET A 111 -10.88 5.87 2.45
CA MET A 111 -9.88 5.56 1.42
C MET A 111 -8.86 4.59 2.03
N PRO A 112 -8.70 3.39 1.45
CA PRO A 112 -7.81 2.39 2.00
C PRO A 112 -6.34 2.76 1.80
N THR A 113 -5.49 2.30 2.71
CA THR A 113 -4.04 2.34 2.52
C THR A 113 -3.60 1.31 1.48
N PHE A 114 -2.61 1.68 0.66
CA PHE A 114 -1.94 0.77 -0.25
C PHE A 114 -0.49 0.47 0.15
N LYS A 115 -0.02 1.05 1.27
CA LYS A 115 1.34 0.88 1.83
C LYS A 115 1.75 -0.58 1.98
N TYR A 116 0.81 -1.44 2.34
CA TYR A 116 1.06 -2.86 2.60
C TYR A 116 0.70 -3.76 1.41
N THR A 117 0.29 -3.19 0.28
CA THR A 117 -0.18 -3.91 -0.91
C THR A 117 0.72 -3.66 -2.11
N LEU A 118 1.14 -2.41 -2.31
CA LEU A 118 1.93 -1.95 -3.45
C LEU A 118 3.35 -1.61 -3.01
N SER A 119 4.31 -1.74 -3.92
CA SER A 119 5.67 -1.22 -3.68
C SER A 119 5.71 0.31 -3.77
N GLU A 120 6.74 0.95 -3.21
CA GLU A 120 6.92 2.41 -3.32
C GLU A 120 6.90 2.86 -4.80
N GLU A 121 7.62 2.14 -5.67
CA GLU A 121 7.67 2.41 -7.10
C GLU A 121 6.29 2.31 -7.78
N GLU A 122 5.46 1.35 -7.37
CA GLU A 122 4.09 1.20 -7.87
C GLU A 122 3.18 2.35 -7.43
N ILE A 123 3.33 2.83 -6.20
CA ILE A 123 2.59 4.00 -5.71
C ILE A 123 3.03 5.24 -6.49
N TRP A 124 4.34 5.43 -6.75
CA TRP A 124 4.81 6.52 -7.62
C TRP A 124 4.28 6.43 -9.05
N ALA A 125 4.11 5.22 -9.59
CA ALA A 125 3.46 5.05 -10.88
C ALA A 125 1.99 5.51 -10.85
N ILE A 126 1.26 5.21 -9.77
CA ILE A 126 -0.11 5.74 -9.54
C ILE A 126 -0.08 7.26 -9.47
N VAL A 127 0.82 7.87 -8.69
CA VAL A 127 0.94 9.34 -8.62
C VAL A 127 1.18 9.93 -10.01
N GLY A 128 2.08 9.33 -10.79
CA GLY A 128 2.37 9.76 -12.15
C GLY A 128 1.15 9.69 -13.07
N TYR A 129 0.31 8.65 -12.95
CA TYR A 129 -0.96 8.58 -13.67
C TYR A 129 -1.98 9.60 -13.18
N VAL A 130 -2.14 9.76 -11.86
CA VAL A 130 -3.04 10.76 -11.25
C VAL A 130 -2.69 12.17 -11.74
N ARG A 131 -1.39 12.50 -11.87
CA ARG A 131 -0.95 13.78 -12.46
C ARG A 131 -1.49 14.01 -13.87
N THR A 132 -1.61 12.95 -14.68
CA THR A 132 -2.14 13.08 -16.04
C THR A 132 -3.63 13.45 -16.06
N LEU A 133 -4.41 13.03 -15.05
CA LEU A 133 -5.86 13.29 -14.97
C LEU A 133 -6.20 14.79 -14.87
N HIS A 134 -5.28 15.59 -14.34
CA HIS A 134 -5.41 17.05 -14.24
C HIS A 134 -4.36 17.82 -15.07
N GLY A 135 -3.77 17.15 -16.07
CA GLY A 135 -2.88 17.78 -17.05
C GLY A 135 -1.50 18.18 -16.53
N MET A 136 -1.05 17.56 -15.44
CA MET A 136 0.30 17.71 -14.90
C MET A 136 1.16 16.49 -15.24
N LYS A 137 2.45 16.58 -14.89
CA LYS A 137 3.41 15.47 -14.98
C LYS A 137 3.99 15.23 -13.60
N LEU A 138 4.47 14.01 -13.37
CA LEU A 138 5.27 13.68 -12.19
C LEU A 138 6.57 14.50 -12.22
N GLU A 139 6.83 15.23 -11.15
CA GLU A 139 8.08 15.96 -10.90
C GLU A 139 9.03 15.12 -10.05
N PHE A 140 8.51 14.25 -9.18
CA PHE A 140 9.29 13.34 -8.34
C PHE A 140 10.15 12.39 -9.18
N LYS A 141 11.43 12.30 -8.81
CA LYS A 141 12.43 11.56 -9.57
C LYS A 141 12.65 10.16 -9.01
N VAL A 142 11.82 9.22 -9.46
CA VAL A 142 11.82 7.82 -9.00
C VAL A 142 13.20 7.13 -9.16
N GLU A 143 13.91 7.41 -10.26
CA GLU A 143 15.25 6.83 -10.48
C GLU A 143 16.33 7.41 -9.56
N GLU A 144 16.22 8.67 -9.15
CA GLU A 144 17.13 9.26 -8.15
C GLU A 144 16.87 8.63 -6.78
N ARG A 145 15.60 8.48 -6.39
CA ARG A 145 15.19 7.79 -5.16
C ARG A 145 15.72 6.35 -5.09
N LYS A 146 15.63 5.60 -6.19
CA LYS A 146 16.15 4.24 -6.28
C LYS A 146 17.67 4.18 -6.05
N LYS A 147 18.41 5.13 -6.61
CA LYS A 147 19.87 5.24 -6.44
C LYS A 147 20.23 5.59 -4.99
N GLU A 148 19.54 6.57 -4.40
CA GLU A 148 19.73 6.96 -3.00
C GLU A 148 19.54 5.78 -2.05
N LEU A 149 18.48 4.97 -2.26
CA LEU A 149 18.25 3.77 -1.45
C LEU A 149 19.35 2.72 -1.61
N ALA A 150 19.85 2.52 -2.84
CA ALA A 150 20.95 1.59 -3.10
C ALA A 150 22.27 2.06 -2.45
N GLU A 151 22.55 3.36 -2.51
CA GLU A 151 23.72 3.97 -1.85
C GLU A 151 23.61 3.90 -0.33
N ALA A 152 22.43 4.16 0.23
CA ALA A 152 22.16 4.02 1.66
C ALA A 152 22.35 2.58 2.13
N LEU A 153 21.86 1.59 1.38
CA LEU A 153 22.09 0.17 1.68
C LEU A 153 23.58 -0.18 1.67
N LYS A 154 24.32 0.26 0.64
CA LYS A 154 25.77 0.05 0.57
C LYS A 154 26.49 0.68 1.76
N SER A 155 26.15 1.92 2.12
CA SER A 155 26.73 2.61 3.28
C SER A 155 26.43 1.90 4.60
N ALA A 156 25.19 1.42 4.80
CA ALA A 156 24.80 0.68 5.98
C ALA A 156 25.51 -0.67 6.08
N GLN A 157 25.71 -1.36 4.95
CA GLN A 157 26.48 -2.61 4.88
C GLN A 157 27.92 -2.38 5.30
N THR A 158 28.59 -1.35 4.77
CA THR A 158 29.97 -1.01 5.15
C THR A 158 30.08 -0.72 6.66
N LYS A 159 29.17 0.07 7.24
CA LYS A 159 29.16 0.34 8.68
C LYS A 159 28.96 -0.92 9.53
N PHE A 160 28.10 -1.83 9.08
CA PHE A 160 27.88 -3.10 9.76
C PHE A 160 29.14 -3.98 9.70
N ASP A 161 29.78 -4.09 8.54
CA ASP A 161 31.00 -4.89 8.38
C ASP A 161 32.15 -4.34 9.24
N GLU A 162 32.32 -3.01 9.30
CA GLU A 162 33.29 -2.35 10.18
C GLU A 162 32.99 -2.59 11.66
N SER A 163 31.73 -2.42 12.07
CA SER A 163 31.32 -2.63 13.48
C SER A 163 31.45 -4.08 13.91
N LYS A 164 31.15 -5.02 13.00
CA LYS A 164 31.31 -6.45 13.21
C LYS A 164 32.78 -6.81 13.37
N ALA A 165 33.66 -6.30 12.49
CA ALA A 165 35.10 -6.53 12.60
C ALA A 165 35.67 -5.98 13.92
N ALA A 166 35.20 -4.80 14.38
CA ALA A 166 35.58 -4.24 15.68
C ALA A 166 35.12 -5.10 16.85
N TYR A 167 33.88 -5.60 16.81
CA TYR A 167 33.35 -6.54 17.80
C TYR A 167 34.17 -7.84 17.86
N GLU A 168 34.41 -8.49 16.73
CA GLU A 168 35.18 -9.74 16.65
C GLU A 168 36.62 -9.54 17.15
N ALA A 169 37.24 -8.39 16.86
CA ALA A 169 38.57 -8.06 17.37
C ALA A 169 38.59 -7.83 18.89
N ALA A 170 37.58 -7.15 19.44
CA ALA A 170 37.45 -6.89 20.87
C ALA A 170 37.16 -8.16 21.68
N GLU A 171 36.26 -9.01 21.17
CA GLU A 171 35.93 -10.32 21.73
C GLU A 171 37.17 -11.23 21.74
N LYS A 172 37.89 -11.30 20.61
CA LYS A 172 39.14 -12.06 20.53
C LYS A 172 40.17 -11.58 21.55
N LYS A 173 40.35 -10.26 21.68
CA LYS A 173 41.28 -9.68 22.66
C LYS A 173 40.87 -10.03 24.10
N ALA A 174 39.58 -9.97 24.42
CA ALA A 174 39.07 -10.35 25.74
C ALA A 174 39.31 -11.84 26.05
N SER A 175 39.10 -12.72 25.06
CA SER A 175 39.40 -14.14 25.17
C SER A 175 40.89 -14.39 25.43
N GLU A 176 41.78 -13.74 24.65
CA GLU A 176 43.23 -13.86 24.85
C GLU A 176 43.69 -13.33 26.23
N GLU A 177 43.05 -12.27 26.74
CA GLU A 177 43.33 -11.75 28.09
C GLU A 177 42.85 -12.70 29.20
N ALA A 178 41.68 -13.33 29.04
CA ALA A 178 41.16 -14.33 29.97
C ALA A 178 42.03 -15.59 30.01
N GLU A 179 42.49 -16.08 28.85
CA GLU A 179 43.43 -17.21 28.76
C GLU A 179 44.75 -16.91 29.47
N LYS A 180 45.33 -15.72 29.23
CA LYS A 180 46.56 -15.27 29.91
C LYS A 180 46.39 -15.20 31.43
N LYS A 181 45.26 -14.65 31.91
CA LYS A 181 44.93 -14.60 33.34
C LYS A 181 44.74 -16.01 33.92
N SER A 182 44.07 -16.90 33.18
CA SER A 182 43.86 -18.29 33.60
C SER A 182 45.17 -19.04 33.79
N ALA A 183 46.09 -18.90 32.83
CA ALA A 183 47.43 -19.48 32.90
C ALA A 183 48.26 -18.93 34.07
N ALA A 184 48.21 -17.61 34.29
CA ALA A 184 48.95 -16.96 35.37
C ALA A 184 48.43 -17.34 36.77
N LEU A 185 47.11 -17.51 36.92
CA LEU A 185 46.46 -17.81 38.19
C LEU A 185 46.27 -19.31 38.46
N LYS A 186 46.56 -20.17 37.46
CA LYS A 186 46.27 -21.62 37.49
C LYS A 186 44.82 -21.93 37.88
N LYS A 187 43.90 -21.07 37.45
CA LYS A 187 42.47 -21.16 37.70
C LYS A 187 41.75 -20.64 36.47
N ASP A 188 40.69 -21.30 36.05
CA ASP A 188 39.88 -20.83 34.94
C ASP A 188 39.27 -19.46 35.27
N VAL A 189 39.56 -18.48 34.41
CA VAL A 189 39.00 -17.13 34.43
C VAL A 189 38.12 -16.99 33.20
N ASP A 190 36.84 -16.73 33.44
CA ASP A 190 35.88 -16.50 32.37
C ASP A 190 36.20 -15.21 31.61
N VAL A 191 35.76 -15.15 30.35
CA VAL A 191 35.85 -13.96 29.52
C VAL A 191 35.01 -12.85 30.14
N ASP A 192 35.61 -11.67 30.30
CA ASP A 192 34.89 -10.49 30.78
C ASP A 192 34.06 -9.90 29.63
N GLU A 193 32.80 -10.34 29.50
CA GLU A 193 31.90 -9.85 28.45
C GLU A 193 31.67 -8.32 28.52
N SER A 194 31.86 -7.72 29.70
CA SER A 194 31.74 -6.27 29.86
C SER A 194 32.84 -5.50 29.13
N SER A 195 33.96 -6.15 28.81
CA SER A 195 35.10 -5.53 28.14
C SER A 195 34.85 -5.23 26.65
N TYR A 196 33.84 -5.84 26.03
CA TYR A 196 33.46 -5.62 24.63
C TYR A 196 31.95 -5.31 24.44
N ALA A 197 31.24 -5.01 25.52
CA ALA A 197 29.81 -4.70 25.48
C ALA A 197 29.48 -3.49 24.58
N LYS A 198 30.40 -2.50 24.51
CA LYS A 198 30.23 -1.31 23.66
C LYS A 198 30.27 -1.66 22.17
N GLU A 199 31.21 -2.51 21.78
CA GLU A 199 31.36 -2.99 20.41
C GLU A 199 30.16 -3.88 20.01
N GLN A 200 29.66 -4.69 20.95
CA GLN A 200 28.45 -5.48 20.73
C GLN A 200 27.22 -4.60 20.51
N GLU A 201 27.03 -3.55 21.32
CA GLU A 201 25.95 -2.58 21.14
C GLU A 201 26.07 -1.82 19.81
N ALA A 202 27.29 -1.39 19.45
CA ALA A 202 27.56 -0.71 18.19
C ALA A 202 27.24 -1.60 16.98
N MET A 203 27.67 -2.87 16.99
CA MET A 203 27.32 -3.85 15.97
C MET A 203 25.81 -4.07 15.91
N GLY A 204 25.13 -4.19 17.06
CA GLY A 204 23.68 -4.34 17.13
C GLY A 204 22.93 -3.16 16.53
N LYS A 205 23.41 -1.93 16.76
CA LYS A 205 22.86 -0.72 16.13
C LYS A 205 23.10 -0.70 14.62
N ALA A 206 24.33 -0.98 14.17
CA ALA A 206 24.67 -1.03 12.75
C ALA A 206 23.86 -2.10 12.01
N LYS A 207 23.59 -3.25 12.66
CA LYS A 207 22.72 -4.30 12.10
C LYS A 207 21.29 -3.83 11.90
N LYS A 208 20.72 -3.11 12.88
CA LYS A 208 19.37 -2.52 12.76
C LYS A 208 19.31 -1.50 11.60
N GLU A 209 20.35 -0.69 11.43
CA GLU A 209 20.44 0.27 10.32
C GLU A 209 20.53 -0.44 8.96
N LEU A 210 21.34 -1.50 8.85
CA LEU A 210 21.44 -2.35 7.67
C LEU A 210 20.08 -3.00 7.33
N ASP A 211 19.41 -3.57 8.33
CA ASP A 211 18.09 -4.19 8.12
C ASP A 211 17.04 -3.19 7.65
N ALA A 212 17.04 -1.99 8.22
CA ALA A 212 16.15 -0.91 7.79
C ALA A 212 16.43 -0.48 6.34
N ALA A 213 17.71 -0.33 5.96
CA ALA A 213 18.08 0.03 4.59
C ALA A 213 17.72 -1.08 3.59
N GLN A 214 17.93 -2.34 3.95
CA GLN A 214 17.55 -3.49 3.13
C GLN A 214 16.04 -3.55 2.94
N MET A 215 15.27 -3.34 4.01
CA MET A 215 13.82 -3.26 3.94
C MET A 215 13.35 -2.10 3.07
N ALA A 216 14.00 -0.94 3.11
CA ALA A 216 13.65 0.20 2.26
C ALA A 216 13.83 -0.12 0.77
N VAL A 217 14.95 -0.72 0.38
CA VAL A 217 15.19 -1.18 -1.01
C VAL A 217 14.18 -2.24 -1.43
N THR A 218 13.90 -3.20 -0.55
CA THR A 218 12.91 -4.25 -0.82
C THR A 218 11.50 -3.67 -0.99
N ASN A 219 11.04 -2.81 -0.08
CA ASN A 219 9.73 -2.16 -0.16
C ASN A 219 9.61 -1.23 -1.37
N PHE A 220 10.72 -0.68 -1.85
CA PHE A 220 10.71 0.16 -3.04
C PHE A 220 10.34 -0.64 -4.29
N THR A 221 10.97 -1.80 -4.46
CA THR A 221 10.90 -2.61 -5.68
C THR A 221 9.86 -3.72 -5.64
N SER A 222 9.51 -4.20 -4.43
CA SER A 222 8.71 -5.40 -4.24
C SER A 222 7.47 -5.11 -3.40
N ARG A 223 6.34 -5.70 -3.82
CA ARG A 223 5.09 -5.61 -3.05
C ARG A 223 5.25 -6.21 -1.66
N PRO A 224 4.89 -5.49 -0.59
CA PRO A 224 4.91 -6.03 0.76
C PRO A 224 4.02 -7.26 0.89
N GLY A 225 4.45 -8.23 1.69
CA GLY A 225 3.65 -9.42 1.99
C GLY A 225 3.46 -10.42 0.84
N LYS A 226 3.95 -10.16 -0.38
CA LYS A 226 3.87 -11.12 -1.50
C LYS A 226 4.63 -12.40 -1.15
N GLY A 227 3.96 -13.55 -1.26
CA GLY A 227 4.54 -14.86 -0.95
C GLY A 227 4.72 -15.14 0.55
N THR A 228 4.27 -14.25 1.45
CA THR A 228 4.31 -14.49 2.89
C THR A 228 3.11 -15.33 3.33
N SER A 229 3.34 -16.33 4.19
CA SER A 229 2.24 -17.11 4.78
C SER A 229 1.84 -16.50 6.12
N VAL A 230 0.57 -16.12 6.26
CA VAL A 230 0.02 -15.70 7.56
C VAL A 230 -0.17 -16.95 8.42
N ALA A 231 0.40 -16.98 9.62
CA ALA A 231 0.23 -18.10 10.54
C ALA A 231 -1.25 -18.31 10.95
N ARG A 232 -1.60 -19.53 11.36
CA ARG A 232 -2.93 -19.80 11.92
C ARG A 232 -3.07 -19.07 13.26
N PRO A 233 -4.11 -18.24 13.46
CA PRO A 233 -4.33 -17.56 14.72
C PRO A 233 -4.87 -18.48 15.80
N ASP A 234 -4.54 -18.16 17.05
CA ASP A 234 -5.33 -18.53 18.23
C ASP A 234 -6.49 -17.53 18.38
N LEU A 235 -7.70 -17.96 18.00
CA LEU A 235 -8.94 -17.19 18.01
C LEU A 235 -9.80 -17.29 19.27
N PRO A 236 -9.74 -18.36 20.09
CA PRO A 236 -10.34 -18.37 21.41
C PRO A 236 -10.01 -17.10 22.20
N VAL A 237 -11.04 -16.39 22.64
CA VAL A 237 -10.90 -15.17 23.45
C VAL A 237 -10.75 -15.58 24.91
N LYS A 238 -9.66 -15.15 25.55
CA LYS A 238 -9.48 -15.21 27.00
C LYS A 238 -9.91 -13.86 27.57
N GLY A 239 -11.12 -13.77 28.13
CA GLY A 239 -11.67 -12.53 28.69
C GLY A 239 -13.08 -12.22 28.18
N ASP A 240 -13.45 -10.93 28.23
CA ASP A 240 -14.77 -10.45 27.82
C ASP A 240 -14.91 -10.48 26.28
N LEU A 241 -15.69 -11.46 25.79
CA LEU A 241 -15.98 -11.62 24.37
C LEU A 241 -16.75 -10.41 23.79
N THR A 242 -17.63 -9.79 24.58
CA THR A 242 -18.42 -8.64 24.13
C THR A 242 -17.53 -7.43 23.89
N ALA A 243 -16.60 -7.15 24.80
CA ALA A 243 -15.62 -6.07 24.61
C ALA A 243 -14.77 -6.26 23.34
N VAL A 244 -14.38 -7.49 23.02
CA VAL A 244 -13.62 -7.79 21.79
C VAL A 244 -14.48 -7.66 20.52
N GLN A 245 -15.76 -8.03 20.59
CA GLN A 245 -16.72 -7.83 19.51
C GLN A 245 -16.93 -6.34 19.23
N ASP A 246 -17.11 -5.53 20.28
CA ASP A 246 -17.31 -4.08 20.17
C ASP A 246 -16.07 -3.38 19.62
N LEU A 247 -14.87 -3.80 20.07
CA LEU A 247 -13.62 -3.36 19.46
C LEU A 247 -13.57 -3.72 17.97
N GLY A 248 -13.89 -4.96 17.62
CA GLY A 248 -13.92 -5.41 16.22
C GLY A 248 -14.88 -4.60 15.35
N LYS A 249 -16.06 -4.26 15.89
CA LYS A 249 -17.05 -3.40 15.23
C LYS A 249 -16.51 -1.99 15.02
N ARG A 250 -15.93 -1.36 16.04
CA ARG A 250 -15.28 -0.04 15.93
C ARG A 250 -14.15 -0.07 14.89
N LEU A 251 -13.28 -1.07 14.93
CA LEU A 251 -12.19 -1.21 13.97
C LEU A 251 -12.70 -1.35 12.53
N TYR A 252 -13.79 -2.11 12.33
CA TYR A 252 -14.45 -2.28 11.03
C TYR A 252 -14.97 -0.95 10.46
N PHE A 253 -15.70 -0.16 11.26
CA PHE A 253 -16.36 1.06 10.79
C PHE A 253 -15.48 2.30 10.81
N ASN A 254 -14.58 2.44 11.81
CA ASN A 254 -13.94 3.71 12.12
C ASN A 254 -12.45 3.75 11.83
N LYS A 255 -11.73 2.63 11.95
CA LYS A 255 -10.28 2.59 11.71
C LYS A 255 -9.95 2.08 10.33
N TYR A 256 -10.35 0.84 10.02
CA TYR A 256 -10.00 0.19 8.76
C TYR A 256 -11.00 0.48 7.63
N GLY A 257 -12.10 1.18 7.94
CA GLY A 257 -13.06 1.65 6.94
C GLY A 257 -13.60 0.55 6.03
N CYS A 258 -13.77 -0.66 6.57
CA CYS A 258 -14.18 -1.83 5.79
C CYS A 258 -15.53 -1.62 5.10
N ASN A 259 -16.42 -0.84 5.74
CA ASN A 259 -17.70 -0.39 5.22
C ASN A 259 -17.59 0.53 3.99
N GLY A 260 -16.42 1.11 3.70
CA GLY A 260 -16.20 1.87 2.47
C GLY A 260 -16.27 0.99 1.22
N CYS A 261 -15.91 -0.29 1.35
CA CYS A 261 -15.96 -1.26 0.26
C CYS A 261 -17.06 -2.30 0.43
N HIS A 262 -17.32 -2.75 1.66
CA HIS A 262 -18.25 -3.84 1.96
C HIS A 262 -19.56 -3.32 2.55
N SER A 263 -20.68 -3.97 2.19
CA SER A 263 -21.97 -3.68 2.80
C SER A 263 -22.29 -4.63 3.96
N ILE A 264 -23.05 -4.12 4.93
CA ILE A 264 -23.81 -4.88 5.93
C ILE A 264 -25.23 -4.33 5.88
N GLY A 265 -26.15 -5.15 5.41
CA GLY A 265 -27.53 -4.82 5.14
C GLY A 265 -27.59 -3.98 3.87
N GLU A 266 -28.30 -2.87 3.96
CA GLU A 266 -28.38 -1.87 2.89
C GLU A 266 -27.26 -0.82 3.00
N ASP A 267 -26.49 -0.84 4.08
CA ASP A 267 -25.47 0.15 4.38
C ASP A 267 -24.07 -0.28 3.93
N GLY A 268 -23.31 0.66 3.35
CA GLY A 268 -21.90 0.49 3.02
C GLY A 268 -21.60 0.41 1.51
N GLY A 269 -20.36 0.04 1.20
CA GLY A 269 -19.84 0.00 -0.15
C GLY A 269 -20.30 -1.23 -0.95
N LYS A 270 -20.18 -1.11 -2.28
CA LYS A 270 -20.56 -2.16 -3.24
C LYS A 270 -19.38 -2.75 -4.01
N VAL A 271 -18.15 -2.35 -3.66
CA VAL A 271 -16.91 -2.85 -4.28
C VAL A 271 -16.59 -4.25 -3.79
N GLY A 272 -16.71 -4.46 -2.48
CA GLY A 272 -16.59 -5.75 -1.82
C GLY A 272 -17.95 -6.46 -1.70
N PRO A 273 -17.96 -7.79 -1.52
CA PRO A 273 -19.19 -8.53 -1.27
C PRO A 273 -19.83 -8.14 0.06
N ALA A 274 -21.15 -8.26 0.14
CA ALA A 274 -21.91 -8.11 1.38
C ALA A 274 -21.44 -9.09 2.47
N LEU A 275 -21.29 -8.58 3.70
CA LEU A 275 -20.72 -9.31 4.85
C LEU A 275 -21.76 -9.73 5.89
N ASP A 276 -23.03 -9.46 5.67
CA ASP A 276 -24.17 -9.83 6.54
C ASP A 276 -24.19 -11.26 7.05
N ARG A 277 -23.64 -12.15 6.23
CA ARG A 277 -23.63 -13.60 6.45
C ARG A 277 -22.21 -14.14 6.56
N ALA A 278 -21.21 -13.29 6.79
CA ALA A 278 -19.81 -13.68 6.90
C ALA A 278 -19.62 -14.75 7.99
N GLY A 279 -20.22 -14.57 9.16
CA GLY A 279 -20.12 -15.52 10.28
C GLY A 279 -20.83 -16.86 10.06
N PHE A 280 -21.73 -16.95 9.06
CA PHE A 280 -22.33 -18.21 8.62
C PHE A 280 -21.51 -18.87 7.51
N ARG A 281 -20.95 -18.07 6.58
CA ARG A 281 -20.32 -18.54 5.35
C ARG A 281 -18.82 -18.80 5.47
N LEU A 282 -18.13 -18.09 6.36
CA LEU A 282 -16.68 -18.02 6.42
C LEU A 282 -16.15 -18.57 7.74
N ASN A 283 -14.99 -19.24 7.66
CA ASN A 283 -14.27 -19.74 8.82
C ASN A 283 -13.45 -18.62 9.47
N GLY A 284 -13.43 -18.51 10.80
CA GLY A 284 -12.68 -17.47 11.51
C GLY A 284 -11.18 -17.45 11.19
N THR A 285 -10.51 -18.60 11.08
CA THR A 285 -9.10 -18.67 10.66
C THR A 285 -8.91 -18.15 9.25
N TRP A 286 -9.87 -18.41 8.36
CA TRP A 286 -9.85 -17.89 7.00
C TRP A 286 -10.00 -16.36 7.00
N ILE A 287 -10.98 -15.83 7.74
CA ILE A 287 -11.21 -14.37 7.85
C ILE A 287 -9.95 -13.68 8.37
N TYR A 288 -9.35 -14.17 9.45
CA TYR A 288 -8.13 -13.60 10.03
C TYR A 288 -6.99 -13.50 9.01
N ARG A 289 -6.71 -14.61 8.30
CA ARG A 289 -5.63 -14.63 7.31
C ARG A 289 -5.93 -13.69 6.15
N TRP A 290 -7.19 -13.64 5.72
CA TRP A 290 -7.66 -12.77 4.65
C TRP A 290 -7.50 -11.28 5.00
N VAL A 291 -7.90 -10.85 6.19
CA VAL A 291 -7.78 -9.43 6.59
C VAL A 291 -6.33 -9.03 6.92
N LYS A 292 -5.48 -9.99 7.31
CA LYS A 292 -4.04 -9.76 7.54
C LYS A 292 -3.26 -9.54 6.26
N ASN A 293 -3.48 -10.40 5.26
CA ASN A 293 -2.79 -10.32 3.97
C ASN A 293 -3.61 -11.03 2.88
N PRO A 294 -4.56 -10.31 2.25
CA PRO A 294 -5.43 -10.87 1.22
C PRO A 294 -4.63 -11.39 0.00
N GLN A 295 -3.55 -10.69 -0.37
CA GLN A 295 -2.70 -10.94 -1.53
C GLN A 295 -1.88 -12.23 -1.37
N ALA A 296 -1.56 -12.63 -0.14
CA ALA A 296 -0.97 -13.94 0.15
C ALA A 296 -1.93 -15.10 -0.15
N MET A 297 -3.24 -14.87 -0.06
CA MET A 297 -4.26 -15.89 -0.33
C MET A 297 -4.75 -15.85 -1.77
N LYS A 298 -4.94 -14.64 -2.32
CA LYS A 298 -5.33 -14.40 -3.70
C LYS A 298 -4.53 -13.20 -4.24
N PRO A 299 -3.45 -13.43 -5.00
CA PRO A 299 -2.54 -12.36 -5.44
C PRO A 299 -3.22 -11.18 -6.15
N GLU A 300 -4.22 -11.45 -7.00
CA GLU A 300 -4.92 -10.45 -7.81
C GLU A 300 -6.23 -9.95 -7.15
N THR A 301 -6.37 -10.09 -5.84
CA THR A 301 -7.53 -9.57 -5.12
C THR A 301 -7.47 -8.05 -5.01
N ARG A 302 -8.62 -7.40 -5.23
CA ARG A 302 -8.76 -5.94 -5.12
C ARG A 302 -8.77 -5.44 -3.68
N MET A 303 -9.07 -6.30 -2.71
CA MET A 303 -9.03 -5.93 -1.29
C MET A 303 -7.56 -5.70 -0.89
N PRO A 304 -7.13 -4.48 -0.54
CA PRO A 304 -5.76 -4.24 -0.15
C PRO A 304 -5.48 -4.80 1.25
N ALA A 305 -4.22 -5.10 1.53
CA ALA A 305 -3.74 -5.28 2.88
C ALA A 305 -3.75 -3.92 3.60
N LEU A 306 -4.52 -3.82 4.69
CA LEU A 306 -4.73 -2.58 5.43
C LEU A 306 -3.79 -2.40 6.64
N GLY A 307 -2.82 -3.31 6.83
CA GLY A 307 -1.87 -3.23 7.93
C GLY A 307 -2.45 -3.59 9.30
N LEU A 308 -3.42 -4.51 9.35
CA LEU A 308 -4.02 -4.92 10.63
C LEU A 308 -2.96 -5.54 11.56
N SER A 309 -2.92 -5.08 12.81
CA SER A 309 -2.20 -5.78 13.87
C SER A 309 -2.85 -7.14 14.15
N ASP A 310 -2.14 -8.05 14.82
CA ASP A 310 -2.73 -9.37 15.16
C ASP A 310 -3.92 -9.23 16.12
N ALA A 311 -3.86 -8.28 17.05
CA ALA A 311 -4.97 -7.99 17.96
C ALA A 311 -6.18 -7.45 17.19
N ASP A 312 -5.95 -6.49 16.29
CA ASP A 312 -7.02 -5.88 15.49
C ASP A 312 -7.65 -6.89 14.53
N ALA A 313 -6.83 -7.71 13.85
CA ALA A 313 -7.30 -8.77 12.97
C ALA A 313 -8.14 -9.82 13.72
N LYS A 314 -7.76 -10.17 14.96
CA LYS A 314 -8.57 -11.06 15.80
C LYS A 314 -9.91 -10.41 16.16
N ALA A 315 -9.90 -9.17 16.64
CA ALA A 315 -11.13 -8.47 17.02
C ALA A 315 -12.11 -8.33 15.83
N VAL A 316 -11.61 -7.90 14.66
CA VAL A 316 -12.41 -7.82 13.43
C VAL A 316 -12.93 -9.19 13.01
N THR A 317 -12.11 -10.24 13.10
CA THR A 317 -12.55 -11.62 12.80
C THR A 317 -13.69 -12.06 13.70
N ILE A 318 -13.61 -11.77 15.00
CA ILE A 318 -14.63 -12.12 15.98
C ILE A 318 -15.93 -11.38 15.69
N TYR A 319 -15.86 -10.07 15.42
CA TYR A 319 -17.02 -9.28 15.00
C TYR A 319 -17.67 -9.82 13.70
N LEU A 320 -16.89 -10.08 12.65
CA LEU A 320 -17.43 -10.65 11.41
C LEU A 320 -18.07 -12.03 11.64
N GLY A 321 -17.58 -12.79 12.62
CA GLY A 321 -18.16 -14.06 13.06
C GLY A 321 -19.57 -13.95 13.67
N THR A 322 -19.97 -12.77 14.16
CA THR A 322 -21.32 -12.51 14.67
C THR A 322 -22.32 -12.14 13.57
N LEU A 323 -21.86 -11.78 12.38
CA LEU A 323 -22.71 -11.43 11.23
C LEU A 323 -23.35 -12.69 10.63
N ARG A 324 -24.57 -12.98 11.09
CA ARG A 324 -25.32 -14.22 10.77
C ARG A 324 -26.74 -13.91 10.32
N ALA A 325 -26.92 -12.91 9.47
CA ALA A 325 -28.22 -12.58 8.91
C ALA A 325 -28.87 -13.82 8.24
N PRO A 326 -30.22 -13.94 8.27
CA PRO A 326 -30.92 -15.03 7.60
C PRO A 326 -30.64 -15.03 6.10
N ARG A 327 -30.85 -16.17 5.44
CA ARG A 327 -30.77 -16.23 3.97
C ARG A 327 -31.91 -15.38 3.40
N ALA A 328 -31.59 -14.45 2.50
CA ALA A 328 -32.63 -13.78 1.72
C ALA A 328 -33.46 -14.84 0.97
N GLU A 329 -34.78 -14.75 1.11
CA GLU A 329 -35.72 -15.54 0.31
C GLU A 329 -35.41 -15.32 -1.18
N PRO A 330 -35.36 -16.36 -2.02
CA PRO A 330 -35.18 -16.17 -3.45
C PRO A 330 -36.29 -15.25 -3.97
N ALA A 331 -35.91 -14.22 -4.74
CA ALA A 331 -36.88 -13.33 -5.37
C ALA A 331 -37.88 -14.18 -6.15
N SER A 332 -39.17 -14.05 -5.82
CA SER A 332 -40.23 -14.79 -6.51
C SER A 332 -40.42 -14.19 -7.90
N ASP A 333 -39.65 -14.66 -8.87
CA ASP A 333 -39.91 -14.41 -10.29
C ASP A 333 -41.16 -15.19 -10.69
N LYS A 334 -42.33 -14.65 -10.37
CA LYS A 334 -43.57 -14.92 -11.10
C LYS A 334 -44.11 -13.59 -11.61
N PRO A 335 -44.06 -13.33 -12.93
CA PRO A 335 -44.88 -12.25 -13.47
C PRO A 335 -46.34 -12.60 -13.20
N ALA A 336 -47.08 -11.65 -12.63
CA ALA A 336 -48.53 -11.73 -12.54
C ALA A 336 -49.08 -11.91 -13.97
N SER A 337 -49.85 -12.97 -14.16
CA SER A 337 -50.46 -13.37 -15.43
C SER A 337 -51.55 -12.42 -15.87
#